data_AF-A0A7Y3F1F6-F1
#
_entry.id   AF-A0A7Y3F1F6-F1
#
_cell.length_a   1.000
_cell.length_b   1.000
_cell.length_c   1.000
_cell.angle_alpha   90.00
_cell.angle_beta   90.00
_cell.angle_gamma   90.00
#
_symmetry.space_group_name_H-M   'P 1'
#
loop_
_entity.id
_entity.type
_entity.pdbx_description
1 polymer ?
#
loop_
_entity_poly.entity_id
_entity_poly.type
_entity_poly.pdbx_seq_one_letter_code
_entity_poly.pdbx_strand_id
1 'polypeptide(L)'
;MEDRGEVRGGRFADGFSGEQFALPEALGLMRQPDNTGNKPTFILISACDPLNLGGLITPGPKTPSLSSNRILLENGLPVARMIAEELQKFERISTRASREASRRFQMVRPWPHSSVMRRN
;
A
#
# COMPACT_ATOMS: atom_id res chain seq x y z
N MET A 1 10.16 10.39 -23.42
CA MET A 1 9.06 9.43 -23.14
C MET A 1 7.75 10.19 -23.04
N GLU A 2 7.65 11.17 -22.13
CA GLU A 2 6.48 12.05 -22.05
C GLU A 2 6.34 13.00 -23.25
N ASP A 3 7.42 13.66 -23.68
CA ASP A 3 7.41 14.53 -24.88
C ASP A 3 7.07 13.79 -26.18
N ARG A 4 7.25 12.46 -26.19
CA ARG A 4 6.87 11.58 -27.30
C ARG A 4 5.46 11.00 -27.16
N GLY A 5 4.77 11.30 -26.05
CA GLY A 5 3.41 10.84 -25.76
C GLY A 5 3.30 9.41 -25.23
N GLU A 6 4.41 8.71 -24.96
CA GLU A 6 4.44 7.28 -24.56
C GLU A 6 3.99 7.06 -23.11
N VAL A 7 4.17 8.05 -22.26
CA VAL A 7 3.74 8.07 -20.85
C VAL A 7 3.23 9.44 -20.49
N ARG A 8 2.49 9.52 -19.40
CA ARG A 8 2.09 10.78 -18.79
C ARG A 8 2.66 10.87 -17.38
N GLY A 9 3.32 11.98 -17.09
CA GLY A 9 3.85 12.32 -15.79
C GLY A 9 2.77 12.90 -14.88
N GLY A 10 2.80 12.48 -13.62
CA GLY A 10 2.11 13.11 -12.50
C GLY A 10 3.13 13.53 -11.44
N ARG A 11 2.85 14.63 -10.74
CA ARG A 11 3.67 15.13 -9.63
C ARG A 11 2.84 15.19 -8.36
N PHE A 12 3.49 14.92 -7.22
CA PHE A 12 2.89 15.21 -5.92
C PHE A 12 3.03 16.69 -5.60
N ALA A 13 1.97 17.31 -5.07
CA ALA A 13 1.88 18.76 -4.94
C ALA A 13 2.36 19.30 -3.58
N ASP A 14 2.68 18.46 -2.60
CA ASP A 14 3.20 18.92 -1.30
C ASP A 14 4.04 17.84 -0.60
N GLY A 15 5.15 18.26 0.04
CA GLY A 15 5.97 17.44 0.94
C GLY A 15 6.88 16.35 0.35
N PHE A 16 6.65 15.86 -0.87
CA PHE A 16 7.46 14.80 -1.50
C PHE A 16 7.75 15.09 -2.98
N SER A 17 9.03 15.17 -3.36
CA SER A 17 9.44 15.30 -4.75
C SER A 17 9.50 13.91 -5.41
N GLY A 18 8.77 13.75 -6.52
CA GLY A 18 8.75 12.50 -7.28
C GLY A 18 7.81 12.58 -8.47
N GLU A 19 8.16 11.87 -9.53
CA GLU A 19 7.34 11.75 -10.74
C GLU A 19 6.72 10.35 -10.79
N GLN A 20 5.42 10.30 -11.04
CA GLN A 20 4.72 9.06 -11.35
C GLN A 20 4.41 9.01 -12.84
N PHE A 21 4.73 7.89 -13.47
CA PHE A 21 4.44 7.69 -14.89
C PHE A 21 3.41 6.59 -15.05
N ALA A 22 2.43 6.85 -15.91
CA ALA A 22 1.48 5.86 -16.37
C ALA A 22 1.41 5.88 -17.89
N LEU A 23 1.07 4.73 -18.48
CA LEU A 23 0.69 4.68 -19.89
C LEU A 23 -0.57 5.54 -20.11
N PRO A 24 -0.70 6.23 -21.26
CA PRO A 24 -1.86 7.08 -21.55
C PRO A 24 -3.20 6.36 -21.38
N GLU A 25 -3.28 5.08 -21.77
CA GLU A 25 -4.49 4.26 -21.67
C GLU A 25 -4.81 3.89 -20.21
N ALA A 26 -3.77 3.72 -19.38
CA ALA A 26 -3.92 3.40 -17.96
C ALA A 26 -4.47 4.58 -17.15
N LEU A 27 -4.18 5.83 -17.54
CA LEU A 27 -4.71 7.01 -16.86
C LEU A 27 -6.23 7.07 -16.86
N GLY A 28 -6.87 6.70 -17.98
CA GLY A 28 -8.32 6.67 -18.09
C GLY A 28 -8.93 5.72 -17.07
N LEU A 29 -8.33 4.54 -16.91
CA LEU A 29 -8.74 3.53 -15.94
C LEU A 29 -8.49 3.98 -14.49
N MET A 30 -7.33 4.61 -14.21
CA MET A 30 -6.99 5.10 -12.87
C MET A 30 -7.87 6.27 -12.40
N ARG A 31 -8.38 7.08 -13.34
CA ARG A 31 -9.28 8.21 -13.05
C ARG A 31 -10.75 7.83 -13.05
N GLN A 32 -11.10 6.62 -13.48
CA GLN A 32 -12.48 6.18 -13.41
C GLN A 32 -12.90 6.14 -11.94
N PRO A 33 -14.02 6.79 -11.58
CA PRO A 33 -14.55 6.66 -10.23
C PRO A 33 -14.85 5.19 -9.97
N ASP A 34 -14.46 4.70 -8.81
CA ASP A 34 -14.76 3.34 -8.39
C ASP A 34 -16.29 3.12 -8.41
N ASN A 35 -16.78 2.32 -9.36
CA ASN A 35 -18.20 1.98 -9.51
C ASN A 35 -18.65 0.89 -8.52
N THR A 36 -17.94 0.74 -7.40
CA THR A 36 -18.12 -0.36 -6.43
C THR A 36 -19.28 -0.14 -5.44
N GLY A 37 -20.13 0.87 -5.69
CA GLY A 37 -21.29 1.17 -4.85
C GLY A 37 -20.88 1.60 -3.45
N ASN A 38 -20.06 2.65 -3.33
CA ASN A 38 -19.62 3.29 -2.07
C ASN A 38 -19.10 2.33 -0.98
N LYS A 39 -18.71 1.10 -1.34
CA LYS A 39 -18.15 0.12 -0.41
C LYS A 39 -16.64 0.36 -0.32
N PRO A 40 -16.06 0.42 0.88
CA PRO A 40 -14.62 0.58 1.02
C PRO A 40 -13.89 -0.64 0.45
N THR A 41 -12.86 -0.37 -0.35
CA THR A 41 -11.95 -1.34 -0.92
C THR A 41 -10.75 -1.51 0.00
N PHE A 42 -10.44 -2.76 0.38
CA PHE A 42 -9.35 -3.09 1.29
C PHE A 42 -8.28 -3.92 0.59
N ILE A 43 -7.07 -3.37 0.48
CA ILE A 43 -5.93 -3.96 -0.24
C ILE A 43 -4.77 -4.15 0.70
N LEU A 44 -4.22 -5.36 0.75
CA LEU A 44 -3.02 -5.67 1.52
C LEU A 44 -1.81 -5.67 0.58
N ILE A 45 -0.81 -4.86 0.90
CA ILE A 45 0.42 -4.73 0.13
C ILE A 45 1.65 -5.12 0.97
N SER A 46 2.74 -5.46 0.29
CA SER A 46 4.07 -5.52 0.90
C SER A 46 4.53 -4.12 1.28
N ALA A 47 5.27 -3.97 2.38
CA ALA A 47 5.93 -2.70 2.68
C ALA A 47 7.07 -2.37 1.70
N CYS A 48 7.54 -3.34 0.91
CA CYS A 48 8.47 -3.11 -0.20
C CYS A 48 7.77 -2.65 -1.49
N ASP A 49 6.44 -2.65 -1.53
CA ASP A 49 5.70 -2.18 -2.70
C ASP A 49 5.95 -0.67 -2.89
N PRO A 50 6.13 -0.17 -4.13
CA PRO A 50 6.24 1.26 -4.41
C PRO A 50 5.07 2.11 -3.88
N LEU A 51 3.91 1.49 -3.61
CA LEU A 51 2.74 2.13 -3.02
C LEU A 51 2.80 2.26 -1.48
N ASN A 52 3.90 1.88 -0.83
CA ASN A 52 4.17 2.20 0.58
C ASN A 52 4.47 3.70 0.75
N LEU A 53 3.42 4.49 0.70
CA LEU A 53 3.47 5.95 0.63
C LEU A 53 2.92 6.66 1.88
N GLY A 54 2.63 5.88 2.93
CA GLY A 54 2.21 6.40 4.23
C GLY A 54 3.30 7.29 4.83
N GLY A 55 2.90 8.46 5.32
CA GLY A 55 3.83 9.45 5.86
C GLY A 55 4.67 10.17 4.81
N LEU A 56 4.39 9.94 3.52
CA LEU A 56 4.94 10.69 2.40
C LEU A 56 3.85 11.52 1.74
N ILE A 57 2.87 10.87 1.11
CA ILE A 57 1.76 11.54 0.38
C ILE A 57 0.39 11.19 0.95
N THR A 58 0.30 10.16 1.80
CA THR A 58 -0.91 9.81 2.54
C THR A 58 -0.68 9.94 4.05
N PRO A 59 -1.72 10.28 4.84
CA PRO A 59 -1.60 10.35 6.30
C PRO A 59 -1.13 9.03 6.91
N GLY A 60 -0.55 9.12 8.11
CA GLY A 60 -0.09 7.97 8.89
C GLY A 60 1.43 7.78 8.84
N PRO A 61 1.99 6.87 9.66
CA PRO A 61 3.43 6.67 9.74
C PRO A 61 3.96 5.86 8.54
N LYS A 62 5.19 6.18 8.11
CA LYS A 62 5.94 5.36 7.16
C LYS A 62 6.18 3.97 7.74
N THR A 63 5.86 2.94 6.97
CA THR A 63 6.16 1.55 7.35
C THR A 63 7.54 1.20 6.80
N PRO A 64 8.46 0.61 7.60
CA PRO A 64 9.76 0.19 7.09
C PRO A 64 9.61 -0.82 5.95
N SER A 65 10.32 -0.59 4.85
CA SER A 65 10.23 -1.38 3.60
C SER A 65 10.95 -2.73 3.69
N LEU A 66 10.53 -3.56 4.64
CA LEU A 66 10.99 -4.94 4.80
C LEU A 66 10.01 -5.91 4.16
N SER A 67 10.53 -6.99 3.58
CA SER A 67 9.74 -8.01 2.86
C SER A 67 8.79 -8.81 3.75
N SER A 68 8.99 -8.77 5.07
CA SER A 68 8.10 -9.33 6.08
C SER A 68 6.98 -8.36 6.50
N ASN A 69 7.16 -7.05 6.30
CA ASN A 69 6.19 -6.06 6.72
C ASN A 69 5.07 -5.92 5.69
N ARG A 70 3.85 -5.67 6.16
CA ARG A 70 2.65 -5.57 5.32
C ARG A 70 1.83 -4.35 5.73
N ILE A 71 1.08 -3.78 4.79
CA ILE A 71 0.24 -2.59 5.01
C ILE A 71 -1.15 -2.89 4.46
N LEU A 72 -2.19 -2.61 5.24
CA LEU A 72 -3.57 -2.64 4.79
C LEU A 72 -4.00 -1.21 4.43
N LEU A 73 -4.45 -1.05 3.20
CA LEU A 73 -5.02 0.19 2.68
C LEU A 73 -6.56 0.08 2.62
N GLU A 74 -7.25 1.12 3.06
CA GLU A 74 -8.67 1.38 2.82
C GLU A 74 -8.79 2.52 1.80
N ASN A 75 -9.26 2.23 0.58
CA ASN A 75 -9.35 3.21 -0.51
C ASN A 75 -8.02 3.98 -0.74
N GLY A 76 -6.88 3.29 -0.61
CA GLY A 76 -5.55 3.88 -0.75
C GLY A 76 -4.98 4.55 0.51
N LEU A 77 -5.76 4.71 1.58
CA LEU A 77 -5.30 5.24 2.86
C LEU A 77 -4.85 4.11 3.79
N PRO A 78 -3.68 4.19 4.43
CA PRO A 78 -3.22 3.13 5.31
C PRO A 78 -4.02 3.13 6.61
N VAL A 79 -4.50 1.95 7.02
CA VAL A 79 -5.33 1.77 8.23
C VAL A 79 -4.72 0.82 9.26
N ALA A 80 -3.81 -0.05 8.83
CA ALA A 80 -3.07 -0.95 9.71
C ALA A 80 -1.80 -1.45 9.03
N ARG A 81 -0.85 -1.93 9.82
CA ARG A 81 0.38 -2.57 9.34
C ARG A 81 0.74 -3.79 10.19
N MET A 82 1.52 -4.68 9.62
CA MET A 82 2.18 -5.77 10.33
C MET A 82 3.68 -5.52 10.30
N ILE A 83 4.30 -5.41 11.47
CA ILE A 83 5.75 -5.26 11.65
C ILE A 83 6.18 -6.30 12.67
N ALA A 84 7.21 -7.08 12.34
CA ALA A 84 7.73 -8.13 13.22
C ALA A 84 6.61 -9.04 13.77
N GLU A 85 5.68 -9.45 12.91
CA GLU A 85 4.50 -10.29 13.23
C GLU A 85 3.45 -9.65 14.14
N GLU A 86 3.66 -8.40 14.56
CA GLU A 86 2.71 -7.64 15.35
C GLU A 86 1.78 -6.80 14.48
N LEU A 87 0.48 -6.98 14.68
CA LEU A 87 -0.55 -6.16 14.04
C LEU A 87 -0.68 -4.82 14.77
N GLN A 88 -0.32 -3.74 14.08
CA GLN A 88 -0.49 -2.37 14.55
C GLN A 88 -1.62 -1.70 13.76
N LYS A 89 -2.72 -1.36 14.45
CA LYS A 89 -3.84 -0.61 13.88
C LYS A 89 -3.57 0.89 14.04
N PHE A 90 -3.90 1.69 13.03
CA PHE A 90 -3.73 3.13 13.11
C PHE A 90 -4.88 3.78 13.89
N GLU A 91 -4.63 5.00 14.37
CA GLU A 91 -5.62 5.74 15.15
C GLU A 91 -6.84 6.11 14.30
N ARG A 92 -8.00 6.22 14.97
CA ARG A 92 -9.25 6.74 14.39
C ARG A 92 -9.75 6.00 13.13
N ILE A 93 -9.42 4.72 12.98
CA ILE A 93 -9.95 3.89 11.88
C ILE A 93 -11.36 3.37 12.19
N SER A 94 -12.12 3.05 11.15
CA SER A 94 -13.47 2.51 11.29
C SER A 94 -13.49 1.11 11.93
N THR A 95 -14.60 0.72 12.56
CA THR A 95 -14.80 -0.65 13.08
C THR A 95 -14.63 -1.69 11.98
N ARG A 96 -15.03 -1.37 10.75
CA ARG A 96 -14.87 -2.23 9.57
C ARG A 96 -13.38 -2.40 9.23
N ALA A 97 -12.62 -1.32 9.15
CA ALA A 97 -11.17 -1.39 8.92
C ALA A 97 -10.45 -2.21 9.99
N SER A 98 -10.82 -2.02 11.26
CA SER A 98 -10.26 -2.80 12.38
C SER A 98 -10.53 -4.31 12.25
N ARG A 99 -11.75 -4.70 11.83
CA ARG A 99 -12.11 -6.10 11.56
C ARG A 99 -11.34 -6.65 10.36
N GLU A 100 -11.24 -5.86 9.30
CA GLU A 100 -10.57 -6.29 8.06
C GLU A 100 -9.07 -6.44 8.23
N ALA A 101 -8.44 -5.61 9.08
CA ALA A 101 -7.07 -5.81 9.52
C ALA A 101 -6.90 -7.19 10.17
N SER A 102 -7.68 -7.49 11.20
CA SER A 102 -7.59 -8.78 11.89
C SER A 102 -7.80 -9.97 10.95
N ARG A 103 -8.72 -9.87 9.99
CA ARG A 103 -9.01 -10.94 9.02
C ARG A 103 -7.91 -11.11 7.96
N ARG A 104 -7.44 -10.02 7.35
CA ARG A 104 -6.56 -10.09 6.16
C ARG A 104 -5.11 -10.41 6.52
N PHE A 105 -4.61 -9.88 7.63
CA PHE A 105 -3.23 -10.15 8.06
C PHE A 105 -3.03 -11.60 8.53
N GLN A 106 -4.08 -12.30 8.95
CA GLN A 106 -4.00 -13.73 9.30
C GLN A 106 -3.87 -14.66 8.08
N MET A 107 -4.25 -14.20 6.88
CA MET A 107 -4.23 -15.02 5.66
C MET A 107 -2.88 -15.01 4.94
N VAL A 108 -2.03 -14.01 5.18
CA VAL A 108 -0.72 -13.88 4.53
C VAL A 108 0.35 -14.41 5.46
N ARG A 109 0.63 -15.71 5.35
CA ARG A 109 1.80 -16.29 6.02
C ARG A 109 3.08 -15.77 5.37
N PRO A 110 4.15 -15.56 6.14
CA PRO A 110 5.48 -15.36 5.57
C PRO A 110 5.75 -16.52 4.61
N TRP A 111 6.30 -16.22 3.43
CA TRP A 111 6.91 -17.28 2.64
C TRP A 111 7.95 -17.93 3.56
N PRO A 112 7.91 -19.27 3.77
CA PRO A 112 8.89 -19.91 4.61
C PRO A 112 10.25 -19.60 3.98
N HIS A 113 11.04 -18.74 4.64
CA HIS A 113 12.45 -18.65 4.32
C HIS A 113 12.95 -20.07 4.48
N SER A 114 13.51 -20.63 3.41
CA SER A 114 14.23 -21.89 3.49
C SER A 114 15.21 -21.73 4.64
N SER A 115 14.94 -22.46 5.73
CA SER A 115 15.90 -22.67 6.81
C SER A 115 17.01 -23.53 6.23
N VAL A 116 17.84 -22.94 5.38
CA VAL A 116 19.08 -23.53 4.90
C VAL A 116 20.17 -22.52 5.24
N MET A 117 21.01 -22.96 6.18
CA MET A 117 22.15 -22.27 6.80
C MET A 117 21.84 -21.40 8.02
N ARG A 118 21.51 -22.05 9.14
CA ARG A 118 22.42 -21.95 10.28
C ARG A 118 23.41 -23.11 10.18
N ARG A 119 24.67 -22.82 9.80
CA ARG A 119 25.81 -23.70 10.05
C ARG A 119 26.70 -23.00 11.08
N ASN A 120 27.04 -23.80 12.10
CA ASN A 120 28.00 -23.66 13.19
C ASN A 120 27.83 -22.48 14.13
#